data_AF-A0A7W7YT35-F1
#
_entry.id   AF-A0A7W7YT35-F1
#
_cell.length_a   1.000
_cell.length_b   1.000
_cell.length_c   1.000
_cell.angle_alpha   90.00
_cell.angle_beta   90.00
_cell.angle_gamma   90.00
#
_symmetry.space_group_name_H-M   'P 1'
#
loop_
_entity.id
_entity.type
_entity.pdbx_description
1 polymer ?
#
loop_
_entity_poly.entity_id
_entity_poly.type
_entity_poly.pdbx_seq_one_letter_code
_entity_poly.pdbx_strand_id
1 'polypeptide(L)'
;MALADARTGSGEPPKVSLLYNPALRSAVYQIVTLVVIVAAVWYAWHNVVQNLARANMTAGFGFLNSRAGFDVAQSLIAYSSDSTYFRALQVGLINTLVIAAAGVVTATIVGLLVGIGRLSHNWLIAKLCTVYVEIFRNIPPLLVIFFWYLGVLALLPSIRTIFQHVKENPDAAFFISNRGIYMPAPVFGENFGIVLAAFALGVVAAIAFTIWANARQRATGKRPPVLWVNLGLIVLFPLIVFVVVGAPLTLDYPVPGSFNMKGGMVIGPEFLALYLALSLYTASFIAEIVRAGIRGVSKGQSEASYALGLRPGQATRLVVLPQALRIIIPPLTSQYLNLIKNSSLAVAVGYADLVAVGGTILNQSGKSIEIIAIWMVIYVSISLITSLFMNWFNAKMALVER
;
A
#
# COMPACT_ATOMS: atom_id res chain seq x y z
N MET A 1 -69.73 -32.52 41.75
CA MET A 1 -68.89 -33.63 42.25
C MET A 1 -67.45 -33.33 41.80
N ALA A 2 -66.85 -32.31 42.42
CA ALA A 2 -65.99 -32.45 43.60
C ALA A 2 -64.66 -33.13 43.25
N LEU A 3 -63.65 -32.32 42.90
CA LEU A 3 -62.36 -32.24 43.60
C LEU A 3 -61.51 -31.13 42.96
N ALA A 4 -61.46 -30.01 43.67
CA ALA A 4 -60.40 -29.01 43.57
C ALA A 4 -59.21 -29.44 44.45
N ASP A 5 -58.07 -28.79 44.21
CA ASP A 5 -56.90 -28.63 45.09
C ASP A 5 -55.88 -29.77 45.25
N ALA A 6 -54.74 -29.56 44.58
CA ALA A 6 -53.45 -29.41 45.27
C ALA A 6 -52.41 -28.74 44.35
N ARG A 7 -52.32 -27.40 44.43
CA ARG A 7 -51.08 -26.66 44.10
C ARG A 7 -50.04 -26.99 45.18
N THR A 8 -48.81 -27.33 44.78
CA THR A 8 -47.53 -26.80 45.32
C THR A 8 -46.37 -27.68 44.86
N GLY A 9 -45.49 -27.10 44.05
CA GLY A 9 -44.26 -27.73 43.57
C GLY A 9 -43.42 -26.74 42.80
N SER A 10 -43.11 -25.61 43.43
CA SER A 10 -42.15 -24.61 42.99
C SER A 10 -40.74 -25.22 42.96
N GLY A 11 -40.40 -25.90 41.86
CA GLY A 11 -39.01 -26.22 41.56
C GLY A 11 -38.36 -25.01 40.91
N GLU A 12 -37.72 -24.15 41.70
CA GLU A 12 -36.79 -23.15 41.15
C GLU A 12 -35.81 -23.85 40.20
N PRO A 13 -35.50 -23.29 39.01
CA PRO A 13 -34.44 -23.83 38.18
C PRO A 13 -33.17 -23.95 39.03
N PRO A 14 -32.42 -25.06 38.95
CA PRO A 14 -31.30 -25.32 39.85
C PRO A 14 -30.38 -24.10 39.85
N LYS A 15 -30.15 -23.52 41.04
CA LYS A 15 -29.28 -22.35 41.24
C LYS A 15 -27.88 -22.73 40.78
N VAL A 16 -27.58 -22.52 39.50
CA VAL A 16 -26.26 -22.71 38.93
C VAL A 16 -25.35 -21.79 39.73
N SER A 17 -24.36 -22.36 40.42
CA SER A 17 -23.36 -21.60 41.19
C SER A 17 -22.89 -20.42 40.34
N LEU A 18 -22.88 -19.22 40.92
CA LEU A 18 -22.50 -17.99 40.21
C LEU A 18 -21.14 -18.14 39.50
N LEU A 19 -20.24 -18.96 40.06
CA LEU A 19 -18.92 -19.30 39.52
C LEU A 19 -18.96 -20.16 38.23
N TYR A 20 -20.03 -20.93 38.00
CA TYR A 20 -20.21 -21.80 36.82
C TYR A 20 -21.12 -21.19 35.75
N ASN A 21 -21.68 -19.99 35.97
CA ASN A 21 -22.47 -19.31 34.97
C ASN A 21 -21.54 -18.74 33.86
N PRO A 22 -21.64 -19.23 32.60
CA PRO A 22 -20.75 -18.82 31.52
C PRO A 22 -20.88 -17.33 31.17
N ALA A 23 -22.07 -16.74 31.29
CA ALA A 23 -22.30 -15.32 31.04
C ALA A 23 -21.62 -14.45 32.11
N LEU A 24 -21.79 -14.79 33.40
CA LEU A 24 -21.16 -14.06 34.51
C LEU A 24 -19.63 -14.16 34.43
N ARG A 25 -19.10 -15.35 34.15
CA ARG A 25 -17.65 -15.55 34.02
C ARG A 25 -17.05 -14.75 32.86
N SER A 26 -17.75 -14.68 31.72
CA SER A 26 -17.31 -13.86 30.59
C SER A 26 -17.27 -12.36 30.92
N ALA A 27 -18.30 -11.86 31.62
CA ALA A 27 -18.35 -10.47 32.07
C ALA A 27 -17.25 -10.18 33.10
N VAL A 28 -17.01 -11.08 34.05
CA VAL A 28 -15.93 -10.95 35.04
C VAL A 28 -14.57 -10.88 34.35
N TYR A 29 -14.27 -11.78 33.40
CA TYR A 29 -13.01 -11.71 32.66
C TYR A 29 -12.87 -10.42 31.85
N GLN A 30 -13.93 -9.96 31.17
CA GLN A 30 -13.89 -8.68 30.43
C GLN A 30 -13.62 -7.50 31.36
N ILE A 31 -14.28 -7.44 32.53
CA ILE A 31 -14.09 -6.37 33.52
C ILE A 31 -12.67 -6.43 34.09
N VAL A 32 -12.18 -7.61 34.49
CA VAL A 32 -10.82 -7.77 35.01
C VAL A 32 -9.79 -7.37 33.96
N THR A 33 -9.96 -7.80 32.70
CA THR A 33 -9.08 -7.38 31.61
C THR A 33 -9.12 -5.86 31.41
N LEU A 34 -10.30 -5.23 31.43
CA LEU A 34 -10.43 -3.79 31.32
C LEU A 34 -9.71 -3.07 32.47
N VAL A 35 -9.88 -3.52 33.71
CA VAL A 35 -9.20 -2.96 34.89
C VAL A 35 -7.69 -3.10 34.76
N VAL A 36 -7.18 -4.26 34.34
CA VAL A 36 -5.75 -4.48 34.13
C VAL A 36 -5.20 -3.55 33.05
N ILE A 37 -5.92 -3.38 31.94
CA ILE A 37 -5.53 -2.46 30.86
C ILE A 37 -5.51 -1.01 31.38
N VAL A 38 -6.56 -0.56 32.07
CA VAL A 38 -6.64 0.80 32.61
C VAL A 38 -5.54 1.05 33.65
N ALA A 39 -5.29 0.08 34.54
CA ALA A 39 -4.22 0.18 35.54
C ALA A 39 -2.84 0.21 34.88
N ALA A 40 -2.59 -0.59 33.84
CA ALA A 40 -1.34 -0.57 33.08
C ALA A 40 -1.12 0.77 32.35
N VAL A 41 -2.16 1.30 31.71
CA VAL A 41 -2.10 2.62 31.04
C VAL A 41 -1.87 3.73 32.07
N TRP A 42 -2.56 3.69 33.20
CA TRP A 42 -2.38 4.65 34.28
C TRP A 42 -0.97 4.60 34.86
N TYR A 43 -0.45 3.40 35.13
CA TYR A 43 0.92 3.20 35.63
C TYR A 43 1.95 3.73 34.62
N ALA A 44 1.81 3.41 33.34
CA ALA A 44 2.70 3.88 32.29
C ALA A 44 2.68 5.41 32.18
N TRP A 45 1.48 6.02 32.19
CA TRP A 45 1.32 7.47 32.14
C TRP A 45 1.97 8.16 33.34
N HIS A 46 1.73 7.65 34.55
CA HIS A 46 2.30 8.23 35.76
C HIS A 46 3.83 8.12 35.77
N ASN A 47 4.38 6.99 35.31
CA ASN A 47 5.82 6.79 35.16
C ASN A 47 6.42 7.81 34.17
N VAL A 48 5.77 8.01 33.03
CA VAL A 48 6.18 9.00 32.01
C VAL A 48 6.20 10.42 32.58
N VAL A 49 5.10 10.86 33.23
CA VAL A 49 5.00 12.22 33.79
C VAL A 49 6.06 12.45 34.86
N GLN A 50 6.28 11.48 35.75
CA GLN A 50 7.32 11.58 36.78
C GLN A 50 8.72 11.65 36.18
N ASN A 51 9.02 10.84 35.15
CA ASN A 51 10.33 10.88 34.49
C ASN A 51 10.55 12.18 33.72
N LEU A 52 9.52 12.71 33.06
CA LEU A 52 9.56 14.01 32.38
C LEU A 52 9.80 15.17 33.36
N ALA A 53 9.12 15.15 34.51
CA ALA A 53 9.32 16.13 35.56
C ALA A 53 10.74 16.09 36.13
N ARG A 54 11.31 14.89 36.31
CA ARG A 54 12.73 14.72 36.72
C ARG A 54 13.73 15.17 35.66
N ALA A 55 13.37 15.05 34.38
CA ALA A 55 14.23 15.42 33.26
C ALA A 55 14.16 16.90 32.85
N ASN A 56 13.36 17.74 33.55
CA ASN A 56 13.07 19.13 33.16
C ASN A 56 12.58 19.30 31.72
N MET A 57 11.93 18.27 31.16
CA MET A 57 11.42 18.28 29.80
C MET A 57 9.95 18.73 29.81
N THR A 58 9.65 19.84 29.15
CA THR A 58 8.26 20.30 28.98
C THR A 58 7.52 19.38 28.01
N ALA A 59 6.43 18.76 28.43
CA ALA A 59 5.57 18.03 27.51
C ALA A 59 4.81 19.01 26.60
N GLY A 60 4.68 18.70 25.31
CA GLY A 60 3.77 19.41 24.42
C GLY A 60 4.21 19.48 22.95
N PHE A 61 3.21 19.72 22.09
CA PHE A 61 3.36 19.77 20.63
C PHE A 61 3.74 21.15 20.08
N GLY A 62 4.06 22.12 20.94
CA GLY A 62 4.41 23.49 20.51
C GLY A 62 5.64 23.54 19.60
N PHE A 63 6.57 22.59 19.76
CA PHE A 63 7.75 22.49 18.90
C PHE A 63 7.40 22.29 17.43
N LEU A 64 6.25 21.71 17.08
CA LEU A 64 5.85 21.46 15.69
C LEU A 64 5.83 22.73 14.82
N ASN A 65 5.59 23.89 15.43
CA ASN A 65 5.57 25.19 14.76
C ASN A 65 6.95 25.86 14.69
N SER A 66 7.97 25.27 15.30
CA SER A 66 9.35 25.75 15.22
C SER A 66 9.97 25.46 13.85
N ARG A 67 10.92 26.31 13.45
CA ARG A 67 11.73 26.15 12.24
C ARG A 67 12.48 24.81 12.27
N ALA A 68 12.43 24.07 11.17
CA ALA A 68 13.04 22.76 11.05
C ALA A 68 14.57 22.81 11.03
N GLY A 69 15.15 23.72 10.26
CA GLY A 69 16.61 23.91 10.21
C GLY A 69 17.37 22.79 9.51
N PHE A 70 16.70 21.91 8.77
CA PHE A 70 17.32 20.86 7.95
C PHE A 70 16.58 20.70 6.60
N ASP A 71 17.33 20.31 5.58
CA ASP A 71 16.76 20.00 4.26
C ASP A 71 16.36 18.52 4.15
N VAL A 72 15.35 18.25 3.32
CA VAL A 72 14.86 16.90 3.03
C VAL A 72 15.22 16.56 1.59
N ALA A 73 16.00 15.49 1.39
CA ALA A 73 16.57 15.12 0.09
C ALA A 73 15.52 14.94 -1.02
N GLN A 74 14.35 14.39 -0.68
CA GLN A 74 13.23 14.20 -1.61
C GLN A 74 11.94 14.76 -1.00
N SER A 75 11.36 15.76 -1.65
CA SER A 75 10.08 16.35 -1.25
C SER A 75 9.15 16.44 -2.46
N LEU A 76 7.94 15.90 -2.32
CA LEU A 76 6.88 16.03 -3.33
C LEU A 76 6.04 17.30 -3.15
N ILE A 77 6.17 17.94 -2.00
CA ILE A 77 5.52 19.22 -1.67
C ILE A 77 6.61 20.25 -1.40
N ALA A 78 6.31 21.52 -1.66
CA ALA A 78 7.23 22.62 -1.37
C ALA A 78 7.69 22.58 0.10
N TYR A 79 9.01 22.49 0.28
CA TYR A 79 9.71 22.39 1.56
C TYR A 79 11.08 23.06 1.46
N SER A 80 11.50 23.68 2.55
CA SER A 80 12.85 24.25 2.75
C SER A 80 13.27 24.08 4.21
N SER A 81 14.55 24.23 4.52
CA SER A 81 15.04 24.29 5.90
C SER A 81 14.41 25.40 6.77
N ASP A 82 13.81 26.43 6.16
CA ASP A 82 13.03 27.45 6.85
C ASP A 82 11.60 27.03 7.22
N SER A 83 11.12 25.91 6.67
CA SER A 83 9.80 25.37 6.96
C SER A 83 9.70 24.86 8.40
N THR A 84 8.48 24.63 8.89
CA THR A 84 8.26 24.13 10.24
C THR A 84 8.47 22.61 10.36
N TYR A 85 8.72 22.11 11.57
CA TYR A 85 8.76 20.67 11.83
C TYR A 85 7.46 19.96 11.43
N PHE A 86 6.30 20.61 11.59
CA PHE A 86 5.03 20.09 11.10
C PHE A 86 5.06 19.85 9.59
N ARG A 87 5.57 20.81 8.82
CA ARG A 87 5.72 20.69 7.37
C ARG A 87 6.70 19.57 7.00
N ALA A 88 7.80 19.42 7.74
CA ALA A 88 8.74 18.31 7.55
C ALA A 88 8.04 16.95 7.76
N LEU A 89 7.25 16.79 8.83
CA LEU A 89 6.48 15.56 9.07
C LEU A 89 5.46 15.27 7.96
N GLN A 90 4.84 16.29 7.38
CA GLN A 90 3.97 16.13 6.20
C GLN A 90 4.74 15.58 4.99
N VAL A 91 5.96 16.09 4.73
CA VAL A 91 6.83 15.57 3.67
C VAL A 91 7.15 14.09 3.93
N GLY A 92 7.58 13.76 5.15
CA GLY A 92 7.88 12.38 5.54
C GLY A 92 6.67 11.45 5.38
N LEU A 93 5.48 11.89 5.79
CA LEU A 93 4.23 11.15 5.62
C LEU A 93 3.92 10.90 4.14
N ILE A 94 4.02 11.92 3.28
CA ILE A 94 3.77 11.76 1.84
C ILE A 94 4.78 10.78 1.25
N ASN A 95 6.06 10.90 1.60
CA ASN A 95 7.10 9.98 1.15
C ASN A 95 6.82 8.53 1.56
N THR A 96 6.33 8.30 2.78
CA THR A 96 5.85 6.99 3.27
C THR A 96 4.64 6.48 2.50
N LEU A 97 3.67 7.33 2.19
CA LEU A 97 2.47 6.92 1.43
C LEU A 97 2.79 6.60 -0.02
N VAL A 98 3.67 7.37 -0.66
CA VAL A 98 4.09 7.14 -2.05
C VAL A 98 4.83 5.80 -2.17
N ILE A 99 5.80 5.53 -1.30
CA ILE A 99 6.52 4.25 -1.32
C ILE A 99 5.58 3.08 -1.03
N ALA A 100 4.65 3.24 -0.09
CA ALA A 100 3.68 2.20 0.25
C ALA A 100 2.72 1.92 -0.92
N ALA A 101 2.15 2.96 -1.54
CA ALA A 101 1.21 2.81 -2.64
C ALA A 101 1.89 2.20 -3.88
N ALA A 102 3.04 2.74 -4.28
CA ALA A 102 3.81 2.19 -5.40
C ALA A 102 4.25 0.74 -5.12
N GLY A 103 4.74 0.49 -3.90
CA GLY A 103 5.16 -0.83 -3.45
C GLY A 103 4.03 -1.86 -3.48
N VAL A 104 2.84 -1.52 -2.96
CA VAL A 104 1.66 -2.40 -2.98
C VAL A 104 1.23 -2.71 -4.40
N VAL A 105 1.12 -1.71 -5.28
CA VAL A 105 0.69 -1.93 -6.67
C VAL A 105 1.66 -2.88 -7.38
N THR A 106 2.95 -2.60 -7.31
CA THR A 106 3.98 -3.44 -7.96
C THR A 106 4.07 -4.81 -7.33
N ALA A 107 4.02 -4.92 -6.00
CA ALA A 107 4.05 -6.20 -5.30
C ALA A 107 2.86 -7.09 -5.69
N THR A 108 1.67 -6.51 -5.84
CA THR A 108 0.48 -7.25 -6.25
C THR A 108 0.58 -7.74 -7.69
N ILE A 109 1.04 -6.90 -8.61
CA ILE A 109 1.23 -7.28 -10.02
C ILE A 109 2.27 -8.39 -10.13
N VAL A 110 3.47 -8.17 -9.59
CA VAL A 110 4.58 -9.14 -9.67
C VAL A 110 4.21 -10.42 -8.92
N GLY A 111 3.65 -10.31 -7.72
CA GLY A 111 3.24 -11.45 -6.91
C GLY A 111 2.15 -12.29 -7.58
N LEU A 112 1.17 -11.67 -8.24
CA LEU A 112 0.16 -12.40 -9.03
C LEU A 112 0.79 -13.14 -10.20
N LEU A 113 1.64 -12.47 -10.99
CA LEU A 113 2.31 -13.06 -12.15
C LEU A 113 3.21 -14.23 -11.74
N VAL A 114 4.03 -14.05 -10.71
CA VAL A 114 4.92 -15.10 -10.18
C VAL A 114 4.10 -16.24 -9.56
N GLY A 115 3.05 -15.94 -8.81
CA GLY A 115 2.18 -16.94 -8.18
C GLY A 115 1.50 -17.85 -9.21
N ILE A 116 0.97 -17.27 -10.29
CA ILE A 116 0.43 -18.03 -11.43
C ILE A 116 1.56 -18.76 -12.18
N GLY A 117 2.71 -18.12 -12.39
CA GLY A 117 3.87 -18.71 -13.06
C GLY A 117 4.36 -19.99 -12.39
N ARG A 118 4.28 -20.10 -11.06
CA ARG A 118 4.59 -21.33 -10.30
C ARG A 118 3.63 -22.48 -10.54
N LEU A 119 2.44 -22.23 -11.07
CA LEU A 119 1.46 -23.24 -11.45
C LEU A 119 1.51 -23.56 -12.95
N SER A 120 2.42 -22.93 -13.69
CA SER A 120 2.60 -23.19 -15.12
C SER A 120 3.05 -24.63 -15.37
N HIS A 121 2.56 -25.20 -16.46
CA HIS A 121 3.03 -26.50 -16.96
C HIS A 121 4.47 -26.42 -17.50
N ASN A 122 4.94 -25.20 -17.83
CA ASN A 122 6.32 -25.00 -18.28
C ASN A 122 7.27 -25.07 -17.07
N TRP A 123 8.07 -26.13 -17.03
CA TRP A 123 9.04 -26.42 -15.96
C TRP A 123 9.99 -25.25 -15.69
N LEU A 124 10.51 -24.59 -16.74
CA LEU A 124 11.47 -23.49 -16.58
C LEU A 124 10.83 -22.30 -15.86
N ILE A 125 9.63 -21.89 -16.30
CA ILE A 125 8.89 -20.79 -15.68
C ILE A 125 8.57 -21.13 -14.22
N ALA A 126 8.03 -22.33 -13.98
CA ALA A 126 7.68 -22.76 -12.63
C ALA A 126 8.91 -22.80 -11.70
N LYS A 127 10.07 -23.24 -12.21
CA LYS A 127 11.31 -23.32 -11.44
C LYS A 127 11.90 -21.93 -11.16
N LEU A 128 11.95 -21.05 -12.15
CA LEU A 128 12.43 -19.67 -11.98
C LEU A 128 11.58 -18.92 -10.95
N CYS A 129 10.26 -18.98 -11.06
CA CYS A 129 9.37 -18.36 -10.09
C CYS A 129 9.52 -18.98 -8.69
N THR A 130 9.77 -20.29 -8.60
CA THR A 130 10.02 -20.95 -7.31
C THR A 130 11.33 -20.48 -6.68
N VAL A 131 12.42 -20.41 -7.44
CA VAL A 131 13.72 -19.92 -6.95
C VAL A 131 13.60 -18.47 -6.45
N TYR A 132 12.95 -17.60 -7.23
CA TYR A 132 12.68 -16.23 -6.79
C TYR A 132 11.92 -16.17 -5.46
N VAL A 133 10.84 -16.95 -5.30
CA VAL A 133 10.06 -16.94 -4.05
C VAL A 133 10.88 -17.47 -2.87
N GLU A 134 11.61 -18.57 -3.04
CA GLU A 134 12.45 -19.14 -1.97
C GLU A 134 13.57 -18.18 -1.56
N ILE A 135 14.20 -17.48 -2.50
CA ILE A 135 15.26 -16.52 -2.16
C ILE A 135 14.70 -15.36 -1.34
N PHE A 136 13.69 -14.65 -1.85
CA PHE A 136 13.22 -13.42 -1.21
C PHE A 136 12.54 -13.66 0.13
N ARG A 137 11.84 -14.79 0.31
CA ARG A 137 11.17 -15.10 1.59
C ARG A 137 12.13 -15.48 2.71
N ASN A 138 13.33 -15.95 2.38
CA ASN A 138 14.33 -16.41 3.33
C ASN A 138 15.38 -15.35 3.67
N ILE A 139 15.32 -14.16 3.05
CA ILE A 139 16.25 -13.06 3.31
C ILE A 139 15.56 -11.97 4.16
N PRO A 140 16.22 -11.42 5.20
CA PRO A 140 15.69 -10.28 5.93
C PRO A 140 15.42 -9.07 5.02
N PRO A 141 14.28 -8.37 5.15
CA PRO A 141 13.91 -7.27 4.25
C PRO A 141 14.95 -6.14 4.25
N LEU A 142 15.58 -5.87 5.40
CA LEU A 142 16.66 -4.89 5.51
C LEU A 142 17.88 -5.25 4.64
N LEU A 143 18.23 -6.53 4.55
CA LEU A 143 19.33 -6.99 3.70
C LEU A 143 18.98 -6.82 2.23
N VAL A 144 17.73 -7.06 1.83
CA VAL A 144 17.25 -6.80 0.47
C VAL A 144 17.35 -5.32 0.12
N ILE A 145 17.00 -4.43 1.06
CA ILE A 145 17.16 -2.97 0.90
C ILE A 145 18.63 -2.62 0.66
N PHE A 146 19.55 -3.13 1.50
CA PHE A 146 20.98 -2.88 1.31
C PHE A 146 21.54 -3.49 0.03
N PHE A 147 21.06 -4.66 -0.38
CA PHE A 147 21.47 -5.27 -1.64
C PHE A 147 21.16 -4.35 -2.83
N TRP A 148 19.93 -3.79 -2.90
CA TRP A 148 19.60 -2.86 -3.97
C TRP A 148 20.40 -1.56 -3.87
N TYR A 149 20.53 -0.98 -2.68
CA TYR A 149 21.21 0.30 -2.51
C TYR A 149 22.73 0.19 -2.76
N LEU A 150 23.41 -0.69 -2.02
CA LEU A 150 24.87 -0.82 -2.04
C LEU A 150 25.37 -1.80 -3.11
N GLY A 151 24.60 -2.85 -3.41
CA GLY A 151 25.02 -3.92 -4.32
C GLY A 151 24.61 -3.71 -5.78
N VAL A 152 23.60 -2.89 -6.05
CA VAL A 152 23.12 -2.63 -7.43
C VAL A 152 23.24 -1.15 -7.79
N LEU A 153 22.56 -0.27 -7.06
CA LEU A 153 22.46 1.14 -7.44
C LEU A 153 23.78 1.90 -7.24
N ALA A 154 24.55 1.59 -6.18
CA ALA A 154 25.86 2.20 -5.97
C ALA A 154 26.90 1.82 -7.05
N LEU A 155 26.70 0.69 -7.75
CA LEU A 155 27.57 0.24 -8.84
C LEU A 155 27.21 0.86 -10.21
N LEU A 156 26.10 1.61 -10.29
CA LEU A 156 25.72 2.31 -11.51
C LEU A 156 26.76 3.38 -11.90
N PRO A 157 26.80 3.80 -13.18
CA PRO A 157 27.77 4.78 -13.64
C PRO A 157 27.72 6.09 -12.83
N SER A 158 28.89 6.68 -12.62
CA SER A 158 29.00 7.97 -11.94
C SER A 158 28.36 9.09 -12.75
N ILE A 159 27.88 10.13 -12.09
CA ILE A 159 27.30 11.32 -12.75
C ILE A 159 28.25 11.96 -13.78
N ARG A 160 29.57 11.86 -13.57
CA ARG A 160 30.58 12.40 -14.51
C ARG A 160 30.58 11.62 -15.84
N THR A 161 30.42 10.31 -15.77
CA THR A 161 30.31 9.43 -16.95
C THR A 161 29.01 9.72 -17.70
N ILE A 162 27.93 10.03 -16.98
CA ILE A 162 26.66 10.44 -17.59
C ILE A 162 26.79 11.78 -18.30
N PHE A 163 27.50 12.75 -17.75
CA PHE A 163 27.75 14.02 -18.45
C PHE A 163 28.49 13.85 -19.79
N GLN A 164 29.34 12.83 -19.91
CA GLN A 164 29.98 12.48 -21.19
C GLN A 164 28.95 11.86 -22.15
N HIS A 165 28.16 10.89 -21.68
CA HIS A 165 27.12 10.25 -22.49
C HIS A 165 26.05 11.23 -22.99
N VAL A 166 25.66 12.22 -22.19
CA VAL A 166 24.70 13.25 -22.58
C VAL A 166 25.24 14.11 -23.73
N LYS A 167 26.56 14.36 -23.76
CA LYS A 167 27.21 15.08 -24.87
C LYS A 167 27.23 14.24 -26.15
N GLU A 168 27.36 12.93 -26.03
CA GLU A 168 27.37 11.98 -27.15
C GLU A 168 25.96 11.68 -27.67
N ASN A 169 24.95 11.67 -26.80
CA ASN A 169 23.56 11.39 -27.12
C ASN A 169 22.63 12.50 -26.58
N PRO A 170 22.54 13.65 -27.26
CA PRO A 170 21.73 14.78 -26.81
C PRO A 170 20.22 14.49 -26.81
N ASP A 171 19.77 13.51 -27.61
CA ASP A 171 18.35 13.13 -27.69
C ASP A 171 17.91 12.15 -26.59
N ALA A 172 18.84 11.67 -25.76
CA ALA A 172 18.52 10.74 -24.69
C ALA A 172 17.68 11.45 -23.61
N ALA A 173 16.46 10.95 -23.39
CA ALA A 173 15.55 11.51 -22.39
C ALA A 173 15.78 10.95 -20.98
N PHE A 174 16.32 9.74 -20.87
CA PHE A 174 16.48 9.00 -19.62
C PHE A 174 17.95 8.71 -19.33
N PHE A 175 18.39 9.03 -18.12
CA PHE A 175 19.75 8.76 -17.67
C PHE A 175 19.73 8.04 -16.33
N ILE A 176 20.57 7.01 -16.21
CA ILE A 176 20.69 6.20 -14.99
C ILE A 176 22.08 6.39 -14.43
N SER A 177 22.17 6.76 -13.16
CA SER A 177 23.44 6.95 -12.46
C SER A 177 23.39 6.37 -11.05
N ASN A 178 24.54 6.33 -10.39
CA ASN A 178 24.60 6.08 -8.95
C ASN A 178 23.93 7.15 -8.07
N ARG A 179 23.43 8.24 -8.67
CA ARG A 179 22.62 9.28 -8.02
C ARG A 179 21.15 9.24 -8.39
N GLY A 180 20.71 8.15 -9.04
CA GLY A 180 19.31 7.92 -9.37
C GLY A 180 19.03 7.98 -10.86
N ILE A 181 17.73 7.99 -11.17
CA ILE A 181 17.22 8.02 -12.54
C ILE A 181 16.73 9.42 -12.86
N TYR A 182 17.34 10.05 -13.85
CA TYR A 182 16.90 11.33 -14.40
C TYR A 182 15.98 11.10 -15.58
N MET A 183 14.87 11.84 -15.60
CA MET A 183 13.87 11.77 -16.66
C MET A 183 13.25 13.16 -16.88
N PRO A 184 12.58 13.39 -18.01
CA PRO A 184 11.98 14.69 -18.28
C PRO A 184 10.85 14.96 -17.30
N ALA A 185 10.83 16.16 -16.71
CA ALA A 185 9.75 16.57 -15.82
C ALA A 185 8.58 17.12 -16.64
N PRO A 186 7.34 16.68 -16.37
CA PRO A 186 6.17 17.32 -16.96
C PRO A 186 5.98 18.73 -16.36
N VAL A 187 5.98 19.74 -17.24
CA VAL A 187 5.64 21.11 -16.90
C VAL A 187 4.24 21.40 -17.42
N PHE A 188 3.31 21.60 -16.49
CA PHE A 188 1.91 21.85 -16.79
C PHE A 188 1.69 23.33 -17.12
N GLY A 189 1.27 23.63 -18.35
CA GLY A 189 0.89 24.98 -18.77
C GLY A 189 -0.47 25.41 -18.23
N GLU A 190 -0.81 26.69 -18.38
CA GLU A 190 -2.04 27.31 -17.84
C GLU A 190 -3.32 26.57 -18.27
N ASN A 191 -3.38 26.10 -19.52
CA ASN A 191 -4.57 25.44 -20.06
C ASN A 191 -4.68 23.94 -19.72
N PHE A 192 -3.72 23.36 -18.98
CA PHE A 192 -3.75 21.94 -18.63
C PHE A 192 -4.97 21.56 -17.80
N GLY A 193 -5.55 22.51 -17.05
CA GLY A 193 -6.80 22.31 -16.31
C GLY A 193 -7.98 21.87 -17.18
N ILE A 194 -8.03 22.31 -18.45
CA ILE A 194 -9.07 21.92 -19.41
C ILE A 194 -8.94 20.44 -19.79
N VAL A 195 -7.70 19.96 -19.95
CA VAL A 195 -7.41 18.56 -20.25
C VAL A 195 -7.80 17.66 -19.07
N LEU A 196 -7.55 18.10 -17.84
CA LEU A 196 -7.99 17.39 -16.63
C LEU A 196 -9.52 17.33 -16.52
N ALA A 197 -10.22 18.43 -16.84
CA ALA A 197 -11.67 18.45 -16.87
C ALA A 197 -12.25 17.51 -17.94
N ALA A 198 -11.62 17.45 -19.13
CA ALA A 198 -11.99 16.50 -20.18
C ALA A 198 -11.78 15.05 -19.75
N PHE A 199 -10.67 14.75 -19.06
CA PHE A 199 -10.44 13.42 -18.48
C PHE A 199 -11.52 13.05 -17.46
N ALA A 200 -11.86 13.95 -16.54
CA ALA A 200 -12.91 13.71 -15.55
C ALA A 200 -14.28 13.46 -16.22
N LEU A 201 -14.65 14.28 -17.21
CA LEU A 201 -15.88 14.09 -18.00
C LEU A 201 -15.87 12.76 -18.76
N GLY A 202 -14.73 12.40 -19.36
CA GLY A 202 -14.52 11.11 -20.03
C GLY A 202 -14.74 9.92 -19.10
N VAL A 203 -14.24 9.99 -17.86
CA VAL A 203 -14.46 8.97 -16.83
C VAL A 203 -15.94 8.89 -16.44
N VAL A 204 -16.61 10.02 -16.20
CA VAL A 204 -18.05 10.04 -15.87
C VAL A 204 -18.88 9.45 -17.01
N ALA A 205 -18.57 9.83 -18.26
CA ALA A 205 -19.22 9.30 -19.45
C ALA A 205 -18.98 7.79 -19.61
N ALA A 206 -17.75 7.30 -19.35
CA ALA A 206 -17.41 5.88 -19.40
C ALA A 206 -18.15 5.08 -18.32
N ILE A 207 -18.30 5.62 -17.11
CA ILE A 207 -19.11 5.01 -16.04
C ILE A 207 -20.58 4.94 -16.47
N ALA A 208 -21.15 6.04 -16.96
CA ALA A 208 -22.52 6.09 -17.44
C ALA A 208 -22.76 5.08 -18.58
N PHE A 209 -21.85 5.01 -19.55
CA PHE A 209 -21.90 4.06 -20.66
C PHE A 209 -21.82 2.61 -20.16
N THR A 210 -20.96 2.33 -19.18
CA THR A 210 -20.82 0.99 -18.60
C THR A 210 -22.09 0.56 -17.87
N ILE A 211 -22.71 1.46 -17.11
CA ILE A 211 -23.98 1.21 -16.42
C ILE A 211 -25.08 0.89 -17.45
N TRP A 212 -25.21 1.72 -18.47
CA TRP A 212 -26.17 1.50 -19.56
C TRP A 212 -25.90 0.20 -20.33
N ALA A 213 -24.63 -0.09 -20.66
CA ALA A 213 -24.25 -1.27 -21.42
C ALA A 213 -24.55 -2.57 -20.66
N ASN A 214 -24.31 -2.57 -19.35
CA ASN A 214 -24.67 -3.68 -18.47
C ASN A 214 -26.18 -3.86 -18.36
N ALA A 215 -26.96 -2.78 -18.25
CA ALA A 215 -28.41 -2.83 -18.24
C ALA A 215 -28.96 -3.40 -19.56
N ARG A 216 -28.42 -2.94 -20.70
CA ARG A 216 -28.80 -3.42 -22.03
C ARG A 216 -28.41 -4.88 -22.26
N GLN A 217 -27.24 -5.31 -21.79
CA GLN A 217 -26.81 -6.70 -21.87
C GLN A 217 -27.76 -7.61 -21.07
N ARG A 218 -28.20 -7.19 -19.88
CA ARG A 218 -29.17 -7.94 -19.08
C ARG A 218 -30.53 -8.06 -19.77
N ALA A 219 -30.99 -6.99 -20.43
CA ALA A 219 -32.29 -6.97 -21.11
C ALA A 219 -32.29 -7.68 -22.47
N THR A 220 -31.21 -7.58 -23.25
CA THR A 220 -31.18 -7.99 -24.67
C THR A 220 -30.19 -9.11 -24.99
N GLY A 221 -29.34 -9.50 -24.05
CA GLY A 221 -28.27 -10.49 -24.25
C GLY A 221 -27.10 -10.02 -25.12
N LYS A 222 -27.26 -8.95 -25.91
CA LYS A 222 -26.20 -8.38 -26.76
C LYS A 222 -25.20 -7.59 -25.91
N ARG A 223 -23.91 -7.88 -26.08
CA ARG A 223 -22.81 -7.19 -25.38
C ARG A 223 -22.33 -5.98 -26.19
N PRO A 224 -22.55 -4.73 -25.73
CA PRO A 224 -21.95 -3.56 -26.36
C PRO A 224 -20.42 -3.57 -26.19
N PRO A 225 -19.66 -2.89 -27.06
CA PRO A 225 -18.20 -2.84 -26.98
C PRO A 225 -17.70 -1.89 -25.87
N VAL A 226 -17.94 -2.24 -24.61
CA VAL A 226 -17.61 -1.42 -23.42
C VAL A 226 -16.14 -1.02 -23.36
N LEU A 227 -15.23 -1.95 -23.64
CA LEU A 227 -13.79 -1.68 -23.56
C LEU A 227 -13.38 -0.55 -24.52
N TRP A 228 -13.76 -0.66 -25.80
CA TRP A 228 -13.35 0.30 -26.83
C TRP A 228 -13.97 1.68 -26.63
N VAL A 229 -15.25 1.73 -26.22
CA VAL A 229 -15.92 3.01 -25.94
C VAL A 229 -15.32 3.68 -24.72
N ASN A 230 -15.07 2.92 -23.64
CA ASN A 230 -14.45 3.48 -22.44
C ASN A 230 -13.01 3.93 -22.72
N LEU A 231 -12.23 3.19 -23.51
CA LEU A 231 -10.91 3.64 -23.96
C LEU A 231 -11.00 4.93 -24.79
N GLY A 232 -11.99 5.03 -25.69
CA GLY A 232 -12.26 6.26 -26.42
C GLY A 232 -12.58 7.44 -25.51
N LEU A 233 -13.47 7.25 -24.53
CA LEU A 233 -13.88 8.32 -23.61
C LEU A 233 -12.78 8.72 -22.62
N ILE A 234 -11.98 7.77 -22.15
CA ILE A 234 -10.97 8.01 -21.11
C ILE A 234 -9.63 8.45 -21.73
N VAL A 235 -9.28 7.97 -22.91
CA VAL A 235 -7.98 8.22 -23.55
C VAL A 235 -8.13 9.16 -24.73
N LEU A 236 -8.97 8.80 -25.71
CA LEU A 236 -9.06 9.56 -26.96
C LEU A 236 -9.68 10.95 -26.75
N PHE A 237 -10.73 11.06 -25.93
CA PHE A 237 -11.40 12.35 -25.69
C PHE A 237 -10.47 13.38 -25.02
N PRO A 238 -9.76 13.07 -23.92
CA PRO A 238 -8.78 14.00 -23.34
C PRO A 238 -7.61 14.28 -24.27
N LEU A 239 -7.20 13.31 -25.10
CA LEU A 239 -6.15 13.50 -26.11
C LEU A 239 -6.58 14.49 -27.20
N ILE A 240 -7.82 14.42 -27.67
CA ILE A 240 -8.37 15.39 -28.63
C ILE A 240 -8.37 16.78 -28.00
N VAL A 241 -8.85 16.91 -26.76
CA VAL A 241 -8.84 18.19 -26.03
C VAL A 241 -7.41 18.69 -25.84
N PHE A 242 -6.47 17.81 -25.52
CA PHE A 242 -5.04 18.14 -25.39
C PHE A 242 -4.48 18.76 -26.68
N VAL A 243 -4.78 18.19 -27.85
CA VAL A 243 -4.32 18.71 -29.14
C VAL A 243 -5.02 20.03 -29.47
N VAL A 244 -6.33 20.13 -29.27
CA VAL A 244 -7.13 21.35 -29.57
C VAL A 244 -6.67 22.55 -28.74
N VAL A 245 -6.28 22.30 -27.49
CA VAL A 245 -5.82 23.33 -26.54
C VAL A 245 -4.32 23.69 -26.75
N GLY A 246 -3.68 23.10 -27.77
CA GLY A 246 -2.31 23.43 -28.16
C GLY A 246 -1.23 22.68 -27.39
N ALA A 247 -1.53 21.46 -26.93
CA ALA A 247 -0.60 20.59 -26.19
C ALA A 247 0.04 21.29 -24.96
N PRO A 248 -0.75 21.68 -23.93
CA PRO A 248 -0.30 22.48 -22.79
C PRO A 248 0.57 21.71 -21.78
N LEU A 249 1.32 20.71 -22.24
CA LEU A 249 2.28 19.92 -21.47
C LEU A 249 3.62 19.99 -22.17
N THR A 250 4.57 20.68 -21.57
CA THR A 250 5.97 20.68 -22.02
C THR A 250 6.79 19.75 -21.14
N LEU A 251 7.88 19.25 -21.68
CA LEU A 251 8.83 18.40 -20.95
C LEU A 251 10.09 19.19 -20.70
N ASP A 252 10.47 19.36 -19.44
CA ASP A 252 11.75 19.91 -19.04
C ASP A 252 12.78 18.78 -18.97
N TYR A 253 13.82 18.86 -19.80
CA TYR A 253 14.81 17.79 -19.94
C TYR A 253 15.99 17.98 -18.99
N PRO A 254 16.52 16.90 -18.40
CA PRO A 254 17.67 17.00 -17.50
C PRO A 254 18.95 17.32 -18.28
N VAL A 255 19.56 18.47 -18.00
CA VAL A 255 20.81 18.94 -18.63
C VAL A 255 22.00 18.89 -17.66
N PRO A 256 23.24 18.69 -18.13
CA PRO A 256 24.41 18.66 -17.25
C PRO A 256 24.65 20.01 -16.54
N GLY A 257 24.67 20.01 -15.21
CA GLY A 257 25.09 21.14 -14.39
C GLY A 257 26.52 20.99 -13.85
N SER A 258 26.92 21.84 -12.90
CA SER A 258 28.29 21.83 -12.34
C SER A 258 28.61 20.60 -11.49
N PHE A 259 27.66 20.16 -10.65
CA PHE A 259 27.84 19.02 -9.74
C PHE A 259 26.76 17.94 -9.88
N ASN A 260 25.63 18.25 -10.52
CA ASN A 260 24.50 17.37 -10.74
C ASN A 260 23.76 17.78 -12.03
N MET A 261 22.82 16.96 -12.52
CA MET A 261 21.89 17.40 -13.58
C MET A 261 21.03 18.55 -13.06
N LYS A 262 20.67 19.47 -13.96
CA LYS A 262 19.72 20.57 -13.75
C LYS A 262 18.50 20.34 -14.63
N GLY A 263 17.32 20.76 -14.16
CA GLY A 263 16.07 20.51 -14.86
C GLY A 263 15.64 19.05 -14.79
N GLY A 264 14.46 18.77 -15.33
CA GLY A 264 13.84 17.46 -15.28
C GLY A 264 13.50 17.01 -13.86
N MET A 265 13.25 15.71 -13.71
CA MET A 265 12.97 15.09 -12.42
C MET A 265 13.93 13.94 -12.15
N VAL A 266 14.25 13.74 -10.87
CA VAL A 266 15.14 12.69 -10.42
C VAL A 266 14.41 11.79 -9.43
N ILE A 267 14.48 10.48 -9.67
CA ILE A 267 14.13 9.48 -8.66
C ILE A 267 15.43 9.08 -7.97
N GLY A 268 15.54 9.45 -6.69
CA GLY A 268 16.73 9.20 -5.89
C GLY A 268 17.02 7.70 -5.69
N PRO A 269 18.29 7.31 -5.51
CA PRO A 269 18.66 5.91 -5.32
C PRO A 269 18.08 5.33 -4.02
N GLU A 270 17.86 6.15 -2.99
CA GLU A 270 17.27 5.73 -1.71
C GLU A 270 15.81 5.29 -1.91
N PHE A 271 15.02 6.09 -2.66
CA PHE A 271 13.65 5.73 -3.04
C PHE A 271 13.64 4.45 -3.88
N LEU A 272 14.49 4.39 -4.92
CA LEU A 272 14.50 3.26 -5.85
C LEU A 272 14.91 1.96 -5.15
N ALA A 273 15.91 2.00 -4.27
CA ALA A 273 16.34 0.85 -3.49
C ALA A 273 15.20 0.35 -2.60
N LEU A 274 14.57 1.25 -1.85
CA LEU A 274 13.46 0.90 -0.97
C LEU A 274 12.26 0.36 -1.76
N TYR A 275 11.93 0.99 -2.89
CA TYR A 275 10.82 0.61 -3.76
C TYR A 275 11.02 -0.79 -4.33
N LEU A 276 12.19 -1.05 -4.93
CA LEU A 276 12.53 -2.35 -5.50
C LEU A 276 12.61 -3.42 -4.42
N ALA A 277 13.25 -3.13 -3.28
CA ALA A 277 13.38 -4.08 -2.20
C ALA A 277 12.03 -4.48 -1.61
N LEU A 278 11.19 -3.51 -1.21
CA LEU A 278 9.90 -3.80 -0.59
C LEU A 278 8.92 -4.43 -1.58
N SER A 279 8.84 -3.93 -2.82
CA SER A 279 7.91 -4.49 -3.81
C SER A 279 8.26 -5.93 -4.18
N LEU A 280 9.53 -6.23 -4.44
CA LEU A 280 9.98 -7.59 -4.80
C LEU A 280 9.98 -8.53 -3.60
N TYR A 281 10.30 -8.04 -2.40
CA TYR A 281 10.19 -8.85 -1.18
C TYR A 281 8.73 -9.23 -0.93
N THR A 282 7.80 -8.26 -0.89
CA THR A 282 6.39 -8.54 -0.63
C THR A 282 5.73 -9.34 -1.75
N ALA A 283 6.12 -9.13 -3.01
CA ALA A 283 5.64 -9.94 -4.14
C ALA A 283 5.90 -11.44 -3.96
N SER A 284 7.00 -11.83 -3.30
CA SER A 284 7.29 -13.25 -3.03
C SER A 284 6.27 -13.90 -2.08
N PHE A 285 5.81 -13.18 -1.06
CA PHE A 285 4.76 -13.63 -0.14
C PHE A 285 3.39 -13.62 -0.82
N ILE A 286 3.10 -12.59 -1.63
CA ILE A 286 1.87 -12.53 -2.44
C ILE A 286 1.82 -13.71 -3.42
N ALA A 287 2.93 -14.07 -4.06
CA ALA A 287 3.01 -15.21 -4.95
C ALA A 287 2.68 -16.53 -4.26
N GLU A 288 3.12 -16.71 -3.00
CA GLU A 288 2.75 -17.87 -2.19
C GLU A 288 1.26 -17.89 -1.88
N ILE A 289 0.69 -16.74 -1.48
CA ILE A 289 -0.74 -16.59 -1.20
C ILE A 289 -1.57 -16.93 -2.45
N VAL A 290 -1.18 -16.41 -3.61
CA VAL A 290 -1.87 -16.66 -4.89
C VAL A 290 -1.82 -18.15 -5.25
N ARG A 291 -0.63 -18.77 -5.14
CA ARG A 291 -0.46 -20.20 -5.39
C ARG A 291 -1.32 -21.06 -4.45
N ALA A 292 -1.29 -20.75 -3.16
CA ALA A 292 -2.06 -21.44 -2.14
C ALA A 292 -3.57 -21.27 -2.35
N GLY A 293 -4.01 -20.05 -2.70
CA GLY A 293 -5.41 -19.75 -2.98
C GLY A 293 -5.96 -20.48 -4.20
N ILE A 294 -5.17 -20.60 -5.28
CA ILE A 294 -5.58 -21.38 -6.46
C ILE A 294 -5.64 -22.87 -6.13
N ARG A 295 -4.65 -23.41 -5.40
CA ARG A 295 -4.65 -24.82 -4.98
C ARG A 295 -5.70 -25.14 -3.91
N GLY A 296 -6.19 -24.15 -3.18
CA GLY A 296 -7.23 -24.29 -2.17
C GLY A 296 -8.63 -24.51 -2.75
N VAL A 297 -8.83 -24.30 -4.05
CA VAL A 297 -10.09 -24.60 -4.74
C VAL A 297 -10.22 -26.11 -4.95
N SER A 298 -11.39 -26.67 -4.62
CA SER A 298 -11.66 -28.12 -4.79
C SER A 298 -11.46 -28.58 -6.23
N LYS A 299 -10.76 -29.71 -6.42
CA LYS A 299 -10.54 -30.32 -7.73
C LYS A 299 -11.84 -30.65 -8.45
N GLY A 300 -12.90 -31.00 -7.71
CA GLY A 300 -14.22 -31.30 -8.27
C GLY A 300 -14.82 -30.14 -9.07
N GLN A 301 -14.49 -28.88 -8.73
CA GLN A 301 -14.92 -27.71 -9.50
C GLN A 301 -14.30 -27.69 -10.90
N SER A 302 -13.00 -28.00 -10.98
CA SER A 302 -12.29 -28.13 -12.25
C SER A 302 -12.81 -29.32 -13.05
N GLU A 303 -12.98 -30.49 -12.42
CA GLU A 303 -13.52 -31.71 -13.06
C GLU A 303 -14.94 -31.50 -13.60
N ALA A 304 -15.83 -30.88 -12.83
CA ALA A 304 -17.18 -30.54 -13.27
C ALA A 304 -17.15 -29.53 -14.45
N SER A 305 -16.26 -28.55 -14.40
CA SER A 305 -16.10 -27.59 -15.51
C SER A 305 -15.66 -28.27 -16.80
N TYR A 306 -14.75 -29.26 -16.72
CA TYR A 306 -14.31 -30.06 -17.86
C TYR A 306 -15.41 -31.01 -18.36
N ALA A 307 -16.21 -31.59 -17.47
CA ALA A 307 -17.38 -32.40 -17.84
C ALA A 307 -18.44 -31.60 -18.61
N LEU A 308 -18.57 -30.29 -18.32
CA LEU A 308 -19.40 -29.35 -19.07
C LEU A 308 -18.76 -28.84 -20.38
N GLY A 309 -17.59 -29.35 -20.75
CA GLY A 309 -16.89 -29.01 -22.00
C GLY A 309 -16.14 -27.67 -21.98
N LEU A 310 -15.93 -27.07 -20.79
CA LEU A 310 -15.15 -25.83 -20.69
C LEU A 310 -13.67 -26.08 -20.99
N ARG A 311 -13.06 -25.22 -21.82
CA ARG A 311 -11.62 -25.27 -22.07
C ARG A 311 -10.84 -24.88 -20.81
N PRO A 312 -9.60 -25.36 -20.59
CA PRO A 312 -8.79 -25.04 -19.39
C PRO A 312 -8.68 -23.54 -19.06
N GLY A 313 -8.55 -22.69 -20.07
CA GLY A 313 -8.54 -21.23 -19.87
C GLY A 313 -9.88 -20.67 -19.39
N GLN A 314 -10.99 -21.21 -19.89
CA GLN A 314 -12.34 -20.83 -19.46
C GLN A 314 -12.63 -21.37 -18.06
N ALA A 315 -12.28 -22.62 -17.77
CA ALA A 315 -12.38 -23.21 -16.44
C ALA A 315 -11.62 -22.37 -15.40
N THR A 316 -10.37 -22.01 -15.71
CA THR A 316 -9.56 -21.15 -14.83
C THR A 316 -10.20 -19.78 -14.63
N ARG A 317 -10.63 -19.12 -15.71
CA ARG A 317 -11.15 -17.74 -15.65
C ARG A 317 -12.53 -17.66 -15.00
N LEU A 318 -13.42 -18.63 -15.26
CA LEU A 318 -14.84 -18.56 -14.90
C LEU A 318 -15.17 -19.31 -13.61
N VAL A 319 -14.38 -20.33 -13.25
CA VAL A 319 -14.69 -21.22 -12.11
C VAL A 319 -13.62 -21.09 -11.03
N VAL A 320 -12.36 -21.37 -11.36
CA VAL A 320 -11.28 -21.47 -10.36
C VAL A 320 -10.87 -20.11 -9.82
N LEU A 321 -10.56 -19.13 -10.70
CA LEU A 321 -10.05 -17.82 -10.30
C LEU A 321 -11.03 -17.04 -9.40
N PRO A 322 -12.35 -16.98 -9.68
CA PRO A 322 -13.30 -16.32 -8.78
C PRO A 322 -13.38 -16.94 -7.38
N GLN A 323 -13.19 -18.26 -7.28
CA GLN A 323 -13.16 -18.98 -6.00
C GLN A 323 -11.83 -18.75 -5.27
N ALA A 324 -10.72 -18.83 -5.99
CA ALA A 324 -9.38 -18.58 -5.46
C ALA A 324 -9.23 -17.18 -4.88
N LEU A 325 -9.85 -16.16 -5.51
CA LEU A 325 -9.80 -14.78 -5.02
C LEU A 325 -10.30 -14.63 -3.58
N ARG A 326 -11.27 -15.43 -3.12
CA ARG A 326 -11.74 -15.37 -1.71
C ARG A 326 -10.72 -15.88 -0.72
N ILE A 327 -9.91 -16.84 -1.15
CA ILE A 327 -8.87 -17.42 -0.33
C ILE A 327 -7.65 -16.47 -0.32
N ILE A 328 -7.43 -15.77 -1.44
CA ILE A 328 -6.30 -14.86 -1.63
C ILE A 328 -6.49 -13.53 -0.91
N ILE A 329 -7.66 -12.90 -0.99
CA ILE A 329 -7.87 -11.52 -0.53
C ILE A 329 -7.60 -11.30 0.97
N PRO A 330 -8.11 -12.13 1.90
CA PRO A 330 -7.91 -11.90 3.33
C PRO A 330 -6.43 -11.80 3.75
N PRO A 331 -5.53 -12.73 3.36
CA PRO A 331 -4.11 -12.64 3.71
C PRO A 331 -3.35 -11.52 2.96
N LEU A 332 -3.85 -11.01 1.82
CA LEU A 332 -3.25 -9.83 1.16
C LEU A 332 -3.31 -8.59 2.05
N THR A 333 -4.37 -8.43 2.84
CA THR A 333 -4.51 -7.33 3.81
C THR A 333 -3.28 -7.25 4.72
N SER A 334 -2.87 -8.39 5.28
CA SER A 334 -1.69 -8.47 6.13
C SER A 334 -0.41 -8.12 5.37
N GLN A 335 -0.27 -8.53 4.11
CA GLN A 335 0.91 -8.19 3.30
C GLN A 335 0.99 -6.69 2.99
N TYR A 336 -0.14 -6.04 2.72
CA TYR A 336 -0.17 -4.58 2.50
C TYR A 336 0.18 -3.82 3.78
N LEU A 337 -0.37 -4.23 4.93
CA LEU A 337 -0.03 -3.66 6.22
C LEU A 337 1.45 -3.85 6.56
N ASN A 338 2.02 -5.02 6.25
CA ASN A 338 3.43 -5.28 6.46
C ASN A 338 4.32 -4.42 5.55
N LEU A 339 3.95 -4.23 4.27
CA LEU A 339 4.71 -3.35 3.37
C LEU A 339 4.74 -1.91 3.90
N ILE A 340 3.58 -1.39 4.33
CA ILE A 340 3.47 -0.05 4.93
C ILE A 340 4.35 0.07 6.17
N LYS A 341 4.33 -0.92 7.08
CA LYS A 341 5.17 -0.88 8.29
C LYS A 341 6.65 -1.00 7.96
N ASN A 342 7.01 -1.87 7.02
CA ASN A 342 8.39 -2.09 6.60
C ASN A 342 8.98 -0.91 5.83
N SER A 343 8.15 0.02 5.35
CA SER A 343 8.65 1.27 4.76
C SER A 343 9.48 2.08 5.76
N SER A 344 9.26 1.92 7.08
CA SER A 344 10.05 2.57 8.13
C SER A 344 11.52 2.13 8.17
N LEU A 345 11.86 1.00 7.53
CA LEU A 345 13.25 0.57 7.34
C LEU A 345 14.02 1.49 6.38
N ALA A 346 13.35 2.44 5.72
CA ALA A 346 13.90 3.54 4.94
C ALA A 346 15.09 4.24 5.59
N VAL A 347 15.05 4.40 6.92
CA VAL A 347 16.09 5.06 7.71
C VAL A 347 17.48 4.47 7.45
N ALA A 348 17.55 3.17 7.14
CA ALA A 348 18.80 2.46 6.90
C ALA A 348 19.55 2.92 5.63
N VAL A 349 18.83 3.42 4.64
CA VAL A 349 19.41 3.96 3.39
C VAL A 349 19.30 5.48 3.31
N GLY A 350 18.87 6.14 4.39
CA GLY A 350 18.72 7.59 4.42
C GLY A 350 17.54 8.13 3.61
N TYR A 351 16.57 7.29 3.24
CA TYR A 351 15.34 7.78 2.60
C TYR A 351 14.49 8.54 3.63
N ALA A 352 14.09 9.77 3.29
CA ALA A 352 13.41 10.68 4.20
C ALA A 352 11.90 10.37 4.32
N ASP A 353 11.58 9.22 4.89
CA ASP A 353 10.22 8.82 5.25
C ASP A 353 9.80 9.43 6.61
N LEU A 354 8.58 9.10 7.07
CA LEU A 354 8.06 9.61 8.34
C LEU A 354 8.97 9.30 9.55
N VAL A 355 9.60 8.13 9.58
CA VAL A 355 10.48 7.71 10.69
C VAL A 355 11.83 8.40 10.59
N ALA A 356 12.42 8.48 9.40
CA ALA A 356 13.67 9.21 9.21
C ALA A 356 13.53 10.70 9.56
N VAL A 357 12.49 11.37 9.05
CA VAL A 357 12.23 12.79 9.33
C VAL A 357 11.91 13.01 10.81
N GLY A 358 11.03 12.18 11.39
CA GLY A 358 10.73 12.26 12.82
C GLY A 358 11.98 12.03 13.67
N GLY A 359 12.90 11.15 13.26
CA GLY A 359 14.13 10.86 13.98
C GLY A 359 15.06 12.08 14.02
N THR A 360 15.17 12.80 12.90
CA THR A 360 15.89 14.08 12.86
C THR A 360 15.26 15.10 13.82
N ILE A 361 13.93 15.25 13.80
CA ILE A 361 13.23 16.18 14.69
C ILE A 361 13.39 15.78 16.16
N LEU A 362 13.31 14.48 16.46
CA LEU A 362 13.51 13.93 17.79
C LEU A 362 14.91 14.29 18.32
N ASN A 363 15.94 14.10 17.50
CA ASN A 363 17.31 14.40 17.87
C ASN A 363 17.58 15.91 18.05
N GLN A 364 16.94 16.77 17.25
CA GLN A 364 17.13 18.22 17.31
C GLN A 364 16.30 18.91 18.41
N SER A 365 15.06 18.47 18.61
CA SER A 365 14.11 19.09 19.56
C SER A 365 14.14 18.44 20.95
N GLY A 366 14.69 17.23 21.06
CA GLY A 366 14.61 16.41 22.27
C GLY A 366 13.21 15.91 22.61
N LYS A 367 12.19 16.15 21.77
CA LYS A 367 10.77 15.79 22.04
C LYS A 367 10.46 14.35 21.66
N SER A 368 11.14 13.40 22.31
CA SER A 368 11.06 11.97 21.96
C SER A 368 9.67 11.37 22.15
N ILE A 369 9.00 11.68 23.25
CA ILE A 369 7.69 11.09 23.57
C ILE A 369 6.64 11.57 22.57
N GLU A 370 6.63 12.87 22.25
CA GLU A 370 5.70 13.46 21.30
C GLU A 370 5.91 12.92 19.89
N ILE A 371 7.16 12.80 19.42
CA ILE A 371 7.45 12.24 18.10
C ILE A 371 7.05 10.76 18.01
N ILE A 372 7.37 9.96 19.02
CA ILE A 372 6.98 8.55 19.06
C ILE A 372 5.44 8.42 19.09
N ALA A 373 4.75 9.26 19.85
CA ALA A 373 3.29 9.32 19.86
C ALA A 373 2.72 9.66 18.47
N ILE A 374 3.30 10.65 17.78
CA ILE A 374 2.92 11.01 16.41
C ILE A 374 3.11 9.82 15.47
N TRP A 375 4.25 9.12 15.52
CA TRP A 375 4.47 7.92 14.71
C TRP A 375 3.42 6.85 14.99
N MET A 376 3.17 6.52 16.26
CA MET A 376 2.18 5.51 16.63
C MET A 376 0.79 5.86 16.10
N VAL A 377 0.34 7.10 16.32
CA VAL A 377 -0.96 7.56 15.83
C VAL A 377 -1.04 7.45 14.31
N ILE A 378 -0.04 7.96 13.58
CA ILE A 378 -0.04 7.95 12.12
C ILE A 378 -0.01 6.52 11.57
N TYR A 379 0.90 5.66 12.03
CA TYR A 379 0.99 4.28 11.54
C TYR A 379 -0.26 3.45 11.89
N VAL A 380 -0.86 3.67 13.06
CA VAL A 380 -2.14 3.04 13.43
C VAL A 380 -3.26 3.56 12.52
N SER A 381 -3.36 4.86 12.30
CA SER A 381 -4.36 5.45 11.39
C SER A 381 -4.24 4.90 9.98
N ILE A 382 -3.04 4.86 9.40
CA ILE A 382 -2.80 4.28 8.07
C ILE A 382 -3.19 2.80 8.06
N SER A 383 -2.84 2.05 9.11
CA SER A 383 -3.18 0.63 9.22
C SER A 383 -4.70 0.41 9.30
N LEU A 384 -5.41 1.21 10.08
CA LEU A 384 -6.86 1.14 10.22
C LEU A 384 -7.55 1.51 8.90
N ILE A 385 -7.14 2.58 8.23
CA ILE A 385 -7.69 2.98 6.93
C ILE A 385 -7.49 1.88 5.89
N THR A 386 -6.29 1.29 5.82
CA THR A 386 -5.98 0.20 4.90
C THR A 386 -6.81 -1.04 5.22
N SER A 387 -6.93 -1.40 6.50
CA SER A 387 -7.74 -2.53 6.96
C SER A 387 -9.22 -2.34 6.66
N LEU A 388 -9.78 -1.15 6.90
CA LEU A 388 -11.17 -0.81 6.58
C LEU A 388 -11.45 -0.95 5.08
N PHE A 389 -10.57 -0.41 4.24
CA PHE A 389 -10.67 -0.55 2.79
C PHE A 389 -10.64 -2.03 2.35
N MET A 390 -9.70 -2.80 2.88
CA MET A 390 -9.57 -4.22 2.55
C MET A 390 -10.72 -5.07 3.06
N ASN A 391 -11.28 -4.75 4.22
CA ASN A 391 -12.48 -5.41 4.76
C ASN A 391 -13.70 -5.14 3.89
N TRP A 392 -13.89 -3.90 3.44
CA TRP A 392 -14.92 -3.56 2.46
C TRP A 392 -14.74 -4.32 1.15
N PHE A 393 -13.50 -4.39 0.64
CA PHE A 393 -13.19 -5.12 -0.58
C PHE A 393 -13.44 -6.62 -0.43
N ASN A 394 -13.07 -7.20 0.71
CA ASN A 394 -13.31 -8.60 1.05
C ASN A 394 -14.82 -8.93 1.09
N ALA A 395 -15.61 -8.10 1.78
CA ALA A 395 -17.06 -8.26 1.88
C ALA A 395 -17.74 -8.25 0.50
N LYS A 396 -17.28 -7.37 -0.41
CA LYS A 396 -17.78 -7.31 -1.78
C LYS A 396 -17.45 -8.55 -2.62
N MET A 397 -16.40 -9.27 -2.26
CA MET A 397 -15.91 -10.45 -2.98
C MET A 397 -16.40 -11.79 -2.41
N ALA A 398 -17.11 -11.79 -1.28
CA ALA A 398 -17.79 -12.98 -0.73
C ALA A 398 -18.92 -13.45 -1.68
N LEU A 399 -19.20 -14.76 -1.76
CA LEU A 399 -20.28 -15.28 -2.65
C LEU A 399 -21.45 -15.31 -1.70
N VAL A 400 -22.60 -14.88 -2.20
CA VAL A 400 -23.85 -15.17 -1.53
C VAL A 400 -24.04 -16.67 -1.63
N GLU A 401 -23.68 -17.40 -0.57
CA GLU A 401 -24.13 -18.77 -0.37
C GLU A 401 -25.66 -18.67 -0.25
N ARG A 402 -26.38 -19.31 -1.18
CA ARG A 402 -27.83 -19.39 -1.19
C ARG A 402 -28.25 -20.81 -0.89
#